data_AF-A0A1V5IDM2-F1
#
_entry.id   AF-A0A1V5IDM2-F1
#
_cell.length_a   1.000
_cell.length_b   1.000
_cell.length_c   1.000
_cell.angle_alpha   90.00
_cell.angle_beta   90.00
_cell.angle_gamma   90.00
#
_symmetry.space_group_name_H-M   'P 1'
#
loop_
_entity.id
_entity.type
_entity.pdbx_description
1 polymer ?
#
loop_
_entity_poly.entity_id
_entity_poly.type
_entity_poly.pdbx_seq_one_letter_code
_entity_poly.pdbx_strand_id
1 'polypeptide(L)'
;MMVTCATCGKEYNRAPAYIQKNGRNFCSRHCAETYTGKPFSGQYGGKPTKKKVVQSVAGSLEVGKQYSLRDIITKCQQSPGRYKFTASEMAQLLYHFCDDMVSIGHNVWMRQEVPA
;
A
#
# COMPACT_ATOMS: atom_id res chain seq x y z
N MET A 1 6.76 -28.80 -17.28
CA MET A 1 7.89 -28.35 -18.11
C MET A 1 8.63 -27.26 -17.36
N MET A 2 9.96 -27.25 -17.42
CA MET A 2 10.78 -26.19 -16.81
C MET A 2 10.69 -24.92 -17.66
N VAL A 3 10.43 -23.79 -17.02
CA VAL A 3 10.30 -22.48 -17.67
C VAL A 3 11.06 -21.44 -16.87
N THR A 4 11.75 -20.54 -17.55
CA THR A 4 12.47 -19.41 -16.95
C THR A 4 11.52 -18.24 -16.69
N CYS A 5 11.60 -17.65 -15.49
CA CYS A 5 10.88 -16.43 -15.16
C CYS A 5 11.49 -15.23 -15.91
N ALA A 6 10.69 -14.49 -16.67
CA ALA A 6 11.14 -13.32 -17.43
C ALA A 6 11.57 -12.13 -16.54
N THR A 7 11.22 -12.15 -15.24
CA THR A 7 11.55 -11.06 -14.29
C THR A 7 12.79 -11.37 -13.47
N CYS A 8 12.86 -12.56 -12.87
CA CYS A 8 13.92 -12.91 -11.92
C CYS A 8 14.87 -14.00 -12.43
N GLY A 9 14.67 -14.54 -13.64
CA GLY A 9 15.53 -15.57 -14.23
C GLY A 9 15.42 -16.95 -13.60
N LYS A 10 14.64 -17.14 -12.52
CA LYS A 10 14.47 -18.44 -11.86
C LYS A 10 13.73 -19.43 -12.76
N GLU A 11 14.21 -20.68 -12.80
CA GLU A 11 13.50 -21.79 -13.40
C GLU A 11 12.44 -22.37 -12.46
N TYR A 12 11.25 -22.68 -13.00
CA TYR A 12 10.16 -23.27 -12.25
C TYR A 12 9.32 -24.20 -13.13
N ASN A 13 8.69 -25.19 -12.50
CA ASN A 13 7.81 -26.13 -13.21
C ASN A 13 6.45 -25.48 -13.49
N ARG A 14 5.99 -25.58 -14.72
CA ARG A 14 4.66 -25.12 -15.15
C ARG A 14 4.01 -26.15 -16.06
N ALA A 15 2.69 -26.29 -15.98
CA ALA A 15 1.97 -27.17 -16.89
C ALA A 15 2.02 -26.58 -18.31
N PRO A 16 2.23 -27.40 -19.37
CA PRO A 16 2.36 -26.92 -20.75
C PRO A 16 1.24 -25.98 -21.21
N ALA A 17 -0.01 -26.26 -20.80
CA ALA A 17 -1.18 -25.44 -21.13
C ALA A 17 -1.12 -23.99 -20.58
N TYR A 18 -0.33 -23.75 -19.52
CA TYR A 18 -0.20 -22.43 -18.89
C TYR A 18 1.06 -21.67 -19.31
N ILE A 19 1.87 -22.22 -20.24
CA ILE A 19 3.08 -21.57 -20.73
C ILE A 19 2.69 -20.55 -21.80
N GLN A 20 3.06 -19.29 -21.59
CA GLN A 20 2.85 -18.25 -22.60
C GLN A 20 3.89 -18.37 -23.71
N LYS A 21 3.40 -18.42 -24.96
CA LYS A 21 4.25 -18.51 -26.17
C LYS A 21 5.09 -17.26 -26.44
N ASN A 22 4.71 -16.12 -25.86
CA ASN A 22 5.41 -14.84 -25.99
C ASN A 22 6.64 -14.70 -25.06
N GLY A 23 7.00 -15.76 -24.32
CA GLY A 23 8.13 -15.77 -23.38
C GLY A 23 7.88 -15.06 -22.04
N ARG A 24 6.70 -14.43 -21.85
CA ARG A 24 6.34 -13.71 -20.62
C ARG A 24 5.80 -14.66 -19.54
N ASN A 25 6.67 -15.55 -19.09
CA ASN A 25 6.37 -16.52 -18.05
C ASN A 25 6.91 -16.02 -16.71
N PHE A 26 6.12 -16.13 -15.64
CA PHE A 26 6.47 -15.59 -14.32
C PHE A 26 6.27 -16.62 -13.22
N CYS A 27 7.28 -16.78 -12.35
CA CYS A 27 7.25 -17.74 -11.25
C CYS A 27 6.32 -17.33 -10.10
N SER A 28 5.92 -16.05 -10.06
CA SER A 28 4.99 -15.51 -9.07
C SER A 28 4.20 -14.34 -9.66
N ARG A 29 3.07 -14.02 -9.01
CA ARG A 29 2.28 -12.82 -9.32
C ARG A 29 3.13 -11.55 -9.19
N HIS A 30 3.96 -11.46 -8.15
CA HIS A 30 4.87 -10.35 -7.93
C HIS A 30 5.82 -10.14 -9.13
N CYS A 31 6.43 -11.21 -9.66
CA CYS A 31 7.28 -11.12 -10.84
C CYS A 31 6.52 -10.59 -12.08
N ALA A 32 5.28 -11.02 -12.30
CA ALA A 32 4.45 -10.52 -13.40
C ALA A 32 4.15 -9.03 -13.25
N GLU A 33 3.82 -8.58 -12.04
CA GLU A 33 3.54 -7.18 -11.72
C GLU A 33 4.77 -6.30 -11.93
N THR A 34 5.92 -6.69 -11.36
CA THR A 34 7.21 -6.00 -11.51
C THR A 34 7.60 -5.86 -12.99
N TYR A 35 7.44 -6.93 -13.79
CA TYR A 35 7.78 -6.89 -15.21
C TYR A 35 6.90 -5.91 -16.01
N THR A 36 5.61 -5.82 -15.68
CA THR A 36 4.69 -4.90 -16.37
C THR A 36 4.78 -3.46 -15.87
N GLY A 37 5.53 -3.19 -14.79
CA GLY A 37 5.62 -1.87 -14.16
C GLY A 37 4.28 -1.33 -13.66
N LYS A 38 3.26 -2.19 -13.53
CA LYS A 38 1.93 -1.78 -13.08
C LYS A 38 1.96 -1.67 -11.56
N PRO A 39 1.77 -0.47 -10.98
CA PRO A 39 1.61 -0.36 -9.54
C PRO A 39 0.37 -1.17 -9.13
N PHE A 40 0.49 -1.83 -7.98
CA PHE A 40 -0.49 -2.71 -7.33
C PHE A 40 -1.93 -2.44 -7.79
N SER A 41 -2.40 -3.19 -8.79
CA SER A 41 -3.82 -3.32 -9.06
C SER A 41 -4.23 -4.64 -8.45
N GLY A 42 -4.86 -4.55 -7.28
CA GLY A 42 -5.81 -5.58 -6.87
C GLY A 42 -6.85 -5.80 -7.97
N GLN A 43 -7.74 -6.77 -7.76
CA GLN A 43 -8.72 -7.26 -8.73
C GLN A 43 -9.59 -6.17 -9.41
N TYR A 44 -9.63 -4.94 -8.87
CA TYR A 44 -10.16 -3.74 -9.50
C TYR A 44 -9.08 -2.66 -9.55
N GLY A 45 -8.39 -2.54 -10.69
CA GLY A 45 -7.36 -1.53 -10.90
C GLY A 45 -7.91 -0.11 -10.79
N GLY A 46 -7.65 0.54 -9.66
CA GLY A 46 -7.98 1.94 -9.41
C GLY A 46 -6.92 2.59 -8.52
N LYS A 47 -6.80 3.92 -8.59
CA LYS A 47 -6.02 4.70 -7.60
C LYS A 47 -6.58 4.37 -6.21
N PRO A 48 -5.73 4.20 -5.18
CA PRO A 48 -6.23 3.95 -3.82
C PRO A 48 -7.14 5.11 -3.41
N THR A 49 -8.24 4.83 -2.73
CA THR A 49 -9.09 5.88 -2.19
C THR A 49 -8.36 6.68 -1.12
N LYS A 50 -8.79 7.92 -0.84
CA LYS A 50 -8.27 8.73 0.27
C LYS A 50 -8.19 7.92 1.58
N LYS A 51 -9.26 7.18 1.91
CA LYS A 51 -9.30 6.27 3.07
C LYS A 51 -8.16 5.24 3.05
N LYS A 52 -7.97 4.53 1.93
CA LYS A 52 -6.92 3.51 1.81
C LYS A 52 -5.52 4.11 1.93
N VAL A 53 -5.31 5.31 1.41
CA VAL A 53 -4.06 6.05 1.61
C VAL A 53 -3.83 6.37 3.08
N VAL A 54 -4.81 6.94 3.77
CA VAL A 54 -4.69 7.29 5.19
C VAL A 54 -4.45 6.06 6.06
N GLN A 55 -5.18 4.97 5.85
CA GLN A 55 -4.97 3.70 6.57
C GLN A 55 -3.55 3.14 6.35
N SER A 56 -3.07 3.16 5.10
CA SER A 56 -1.73 2.69 4.77
C SER A 56 -0.65 3.56 5.42
N VAL A 57 -0.84 4.88 5.46
CA VAL A 57 0.11 5.80 6.10
C VAL A 57 0.09 5.62 7.61
N ALA A 58 -1.09 5.60 8.24
CA ALA A 58 -1.26 5.39 9.68
C ALA A 58 -0.58 4.09 10.13
N GLY A 59 -0.84 2.97 9.43
CA GLY A 59 -0.23 1.68 9.72
C GLY A 59 1.29 1.62 9.49
N SER A 60 1.89 2.61 8.83
CA SER A 60 3.34 2.75 8.65
C SER A 60 4.01 3.66 9.67
N LEU A 61 3.25 4.35 10.52
CA LEU A 61 3.79 5.23 11.57
C LEU A 61 4.39 4.39 12.69
N GLU A 62 5.44 4.93 13.32
CA GLU A 62 6.06 4.34 14.50
C GLU A 62 5.09 4.41 15.67
N VAL A 63 4.92 3.28 16.35
CA VAL A 63 4.12 3.17 17.56
C VAL A 63 4.71 4.06 18.66
N GLY A 64 3.86 4.73 19.43
CA GLY A 64 4.25 5.58 20.55
C GLY A 64 4.86 6.94 20.15
N LYS A 65 5.03 7.21 18.85
CA LYS A 65 5.56 8.49 18.35
C LYS A 65 4.44 9.47 18.04
N GLN A 66 4.64 10.72 18.46
CA GLN A 66 3.71 11.81 18.19
C GLN A 66 3.96 12.39 16.79
N TYR A 67 2.88 12.61 16.05
CA TYR A 67 2.88 13.21 14.74
C TYR A 67 1.89 14.37 14.70
N SER A 68 2.30 15.50 14.11
CA SER A 68 1.33 16.54 13.80
C SER A 68 0.45 16.09 12.63
N LEU A 69 -0.79 16.60 12.55
CA LEU A 69 -1.64 16.36 11.38
C LEU A 69 -0.93 16.78 10.08
N ARG A 70 -0.10 17.84 10.11
CA ARG A 70 0.66 18.27 8.93
C ARG A 70 1.68 17.23 8.49
N ASP A 71 2.34 16.54 9.42
CA ASP A 71 3.30 15.49 9.09
C ASP A 71 2.58 14.31 8.42
N ILE A 72 1.43 13.91 8.98
CA ILE A 72 0.61 12.83 8.43
C ILE A 72 0.08 13.21 7.04
N ILE A 73 -0.42 14.43 6.86
CA ILE A 73 -0.86 14.95 5.56
C ILE A 73 0.28 14.93 4.55
N THR A 74 1.48 15.36 4.95
CA THR A 74 2.66 15.37 4.07
C THR A 74 3.01 13.95 3.61
N LYS A 75 2.99 12.97 4.53
CA LYS A 75 3.19 11.54 4.21
C LYS A 75 2.09 11.00 3.27
N CYS A 76 0.83 11.42 3.45
CA CYS A 76 -0.26 11.04 2.55
C CYS A 76 -0.12 11.65 1.14
N GLN A 77 0.40 12.86 1.03
CA GLN A 77 0.66 13.50 -0.27
C GLN A 77 1.79 12.81 -1.05
N GLN A 78 2.72 12.16 -0.35
CA GLN A 78 3.79 11.35 -0.95
C GLN A 78 3.29 9.97 -1.44
N SER A 79 2.09 9.55 -1.03
CA SER A 79 1.50 8.26 -1.40
C SER A 79 0.83 8.28 -2.79
N PRO A 80 0.61 7.10 -3.42
CA PRO A 80 -0.11 7.01 -4.69
C PRO A 80 -1.49 7.69 -4.62
N GLY A 81 -1.83 8.47 -5.64
CA GLY A 81 -3.04 9.32 -5.67
C GLY A 81 -2.76 10.78 -5.35
N ARG A 82 -1.71 11.11 -4.56
CA ARG A 82 -1.26 12.48 -4.23
C ARG A 82 -2.39 13.41 -3.77
N TYR A 83 -3.27 12.88 -2.94
CA TYR A 83 -4.45 13.61 -2.47
C TYR A 83 -4.07 14.78 -1.55
N LYS A 84 -4.80 15.89 -1.69
CA LYS A 84 -4.79 16.98 -0.71
C LYS A 84 -5.85 16.70 0.36
N PHE A 85 -5.54 17.06 1.59
CA PHE A 85 -6.39 16.88 2.76
C PHE A 85 -6.45 18.19 3.53
N THR A 86 -7.61 18.53 4.07
CA THR A 86 -7.72 19.54 5.13
C THR A 86 -7.40 18.91 6.48
N ALA A 87 -7.10 19.73 7.49
CA ALA A 87 -6.86 19.22 8.84
C ALA A 87 -8.07 18.46 9.39
N SER A 88 -9.28 19.00 9.19
CA SER A 88 -10.54 18.38 9.61
C SER A 88 -10.81 17.06 8.88
N GLU A 89 -10.57 17.00 7.56
CA GLU A 89 -10.74 15.77 6.78
C GLU A 89 -9.75 14.69 7.26
N MET A 90 -8.49 15.06 7.50
CA MET A 90 -7.50 14.11 8.01
C MET A 90 -7.90 13.59 9.41
N ALA A 91 -8.30 14.48 10.31
CA ALA A 91 -8.74 14.09 11.65
C ALA A 91 -9.93 13.12 11.62
N GLN A 92 -10.94 13.39 10.77
CA GLN A 92 -12.09 12.50 10.57
C GLN A 92 -11.66 11.13 10.02
N LEU A 93 -10.77 11.10 9.03
CA LEU A 93 -10.32 9.84 8.44
C LEU A 93 -9.50 9.00 9.42
N LEU A 94 -8.67 9.63 10.25
CA LEU A 94 -7.92 8.95 11.31
C LEU A 94 -8.89 8.40 12.35
N TYR A 95 -9.80 9.23 12.87
CA TYR A 95 -10.75 8.86 13.92
C TYR A 95 -11.67 7.70 13.51
N HIS A 96 -12.20 7.71 12.29
CA HIS A 96 -13.22 6.73 11.88
C HIS A 96 -12.66 5.47 11.22
N PHE A 97 -11.41 5.47 10.77
CA PHE A 97 -10.88 4.38 9.94
C PHE A 97 -9.51 3.85 10.34
N CYS A 98 -8.87 4.41 11.38
CA CYS A 98 -7.58 3.97 11.90
C CYS A 98 -7.71 3.73 13.41
N ASP A 99 -8.15 2.54 13.80
CA ASP A 99 -8.44 2.18 15.20
C ASP A 99 -7.20 2.24 16.11
N ASP A 100 -6.01 2.16 15.51
CA ASP A 100 -4.71 2.28 16.18
C ASP A 100 -4.21 3.73 16.28
N MET A 101 -4.96 4.72 15.82
CA MET A 101 -4.59 6.14 15.88
C MET A 101 -5.41 6.88 16.93
N VAL A 102 -4.72 7.54 17.86
CA VAL A 102 -5.36 8.34 18.92
C VAL A 102 -4.96 9.79 18.84
N SER A 103 -5.92 10.68 19.08
CA SER A 103 -5.65 12.11 19.25
C SER A 103 -5.20 12.37 20.68
N ILE A 104 -4.00 12.92 20.84
CA ILE A 104 -3.40 13.22 22.16
C ILE A 104 -3.39 14.72 22.46
N GLY A 105 -3.82 15.55 21.52
CA GLY A 105 -3.86 17.00 21.64
C GLY A 105 -4.29 17.67 20.35
N HIS A 106 -4.34 19.01 20.35
CA HIS A 106 -4.78 19.77 19.19
C HIS A 106 -3.88 19.52 17.98
N ASN A 107 -4.43 18.88 16.95
CA ASN A 107 -3.72 18.46 15.74
C ASN A 107 -2.53 17.52 15.97
N VAL A 108 -2.47 16.83 17.11
CA VAL A 108 -1.42 15.85 17.43
C VAL A 108 -2.04 14.46 17.57
N TRP A 109 -1.44 13.51 16.86
CA TRP A 109 -1.89 12.14 16.76
C TRP A 109 -0.73 11.18 17.03
N MET A 110 -1.04 10.03 17.60
CA MET A 110 -0.07 8.99 17.90
C MET A 110 -0.66 7.63 17.55
N ARG A 111 0.18 6.74 17.04
CA ARG A 111 -0.19 5.35 16.85
C ARG A 111 0.01 4.59 18.17
N GLN A 112 -1.03 3.94 18.67
CA GLN A 112 -0.97 3.11 19.87
C GLN A 112 -0.81 1.62 19.52
N GLU A 113 -0.25 0.83 20.45
CA GLU A 113 -0.33 -0.62 20.35
C GLU A 113 -1.79 -1.03 20.59
N VAL A 114 -2.38 -1.73 19.63
CA VAL A 114 -3.69 -2.34 19.82
C VAL A 114 -3.43 -3.72 20.44
N PRO A 115 -3.90 -4.01 21.67
CA PRO A 115 -3.79 -5.34 22.22
C PRO A 115 -4.54 -6.34 21.32
N ALA A 116 -3.88 -7.46 21.05
CA ALA A 116 -4.34 -8.52 20.14
C ALA A 116 -5.65 -9.19 20.60
#